data_AF-A0A9X2YHQ2-F1
#
_entry.id   AF-A0A9X2YHQ2-F1
#
_cell.length_a   1.000
_cell.length_b   1.000
_cell.length_c   1.000
_cell.angle_alpha   90.00
_cell.angle_beta   90.00
_cell.angle_gamma   90.00
#
_symmetry.space_group_name_H-M   'P 1'
#
loop_
_entity.id
_entity.type
_entity.pdbx_description
1 polymer ?
#
loop_
_entity_poly.entity_id
_entity_poly.type
_entity_poly.pdbx_seq_one_letter_code
_entity_poly.pdbx_strand_id
1 'polypeptide(L)'
;MTDDTAPEVTRPEGADPEALDDWSTHEGVTSRLIWSTPEQLPASLADSFDVRVVASQRLDGSIIAGDPGEGPFVYVANSNLWPDDARAFAAALTRAADLADRWAASEAAR
;
A
#
# COMPACT_ATOMS: atom_id res chain seq x y z
N MET A 1 25.23 17.27 -18.78
CA MET A 1 24.82 15.97 -19.36
C MET A 1 25.32 14.92 -18.40
N THR A 2 24.58 14.74 -17.30
CA THR A 2 24.85 13.68 -16.32
C THR A 2 24.06 12.48 -16.77
N ASP A 3 24.77 11.39 -16.98
CA ASP A 3 24.27 10.08 -17.32
C ASP A 3 23.30 9.64 -16.20
N ASP A 4 21.99 9.72 -16.49
CA ASP A 4 20.88 9.53 -15.57
C ASP A 4 20.37 8.09 -15.65
N THR A 5 21.30 7.14 -15.65
CA THR A 5 20.98 5.71 -15.60
C THR A 5 21.06 5.25 -14.16
N ALA A 6 20.03 5.59 -13.39
CA ALA A 6 19.77 4.93 -12.13
C ALA A 6 19.84 3.40 -12.33
N PRO A 7 20.45 2.65 -11.40
CA PRO A 7 20.63 1.22 -11.58
C PRO A 7 19.28 0.52 -11.76
N GLU A 8 19.19 -0.33 -12.77
CA GLU A 8 18.02 -1.17 -12.99
C GLU A 8 18.01 -2.29 -11.97
N VAL A 9 17.27 -2.08 -10.88
CA VAL A 9 17.13 -3.01 -9.76
C VAL A 9 15.85 -3.84 -9.95
N THR A 10 15.99 -5.17 -9.88
CA THR A 10 14.83 -6.09 -9.96
C THR A 10 13.83 -5.76 -8.86
N ARG A 11 12.56 -5.65 -9.26
CA ARG A 11 11.45 -5.31 -8.35
C ARG A 11 10.74 -6.57 -7.86
N PRO A 12 10.14 -6.53 -6.66
CA PRO A 12 9.28 -7.62 -6.21
C PRO A 12 8.09 -7.80 -7.16
N GLU A 13 7.57 -9.03 -7.20
CA GLU A 13 6.35 -9.34 -7.95
C GLU A 13 5.19 -8.47 -7.47
N GLY A 14 4.37 -7.98 -8.42
CA GLY A 14 3.25 -7.10 -8.15
C GLY A 14 3.60 -5.61 -8.00
N ALA A 15 4.89 -5.24 -8.04
CA ALA A 15 5.30 -3.84 -8.10
C ALA A 15 4.80 -3.18 -9.39
N ASP A 16 4.19 -2.01 -9.25
CA ASP A 16 3.73 -1.16 -10.34
C ASP A 16 4.97 -0.60 -11.08
N PRO A 17 5.07 -0.82 -12.41
CA PRO A 17 6.21 -0.36 -13.16
C PRO A 17 6.33 1.16 -13.26
N GLU A 18 5.24 1.89 -13.02
CA GLU A 18 5.11 3.35 -13.18
C GLU A 18 5.07 4.10 -11.85
N ALA A 19 4.76 3.42 -10.73
CA ALA A 19 4.71 4.02 -9.40
C ALA A 19 5.98 3.70 -8.59
N LEU A 20 7.04 4.45 -8.88
CA LEU A 20 8.32 4.42 -8.17
C LEU A 20 8.83 5.84 -7.92
N ASP A 21 9.44 6.04 -6.76
CA ASP A 21 10.10 7.29 -6.43
C ASP A 21 11.56 7.26 -6.90
N ASP A 22 12.17 8.44 -6.98
CA ASP A 22 13.60 8.59 -7.22
C ASP A 22 14.41 7.97 -6.06
N TRP A 23 15.62 7.51 -6.37
CA TRP A 23 16.55 7.06 -5.35
C TRP A 23 16.96 8.21 -4.44
N SER A 24 16.91 7.97 -3.13
CA SER A 24 17.34 8.92 -2.11
C SER A 24 18.30 8.22 -1.13
N THR A 25 19.13 8.99 -0.44
CA THR A 25 20.06 8.45 0.56
C THR A 25 19.80 9.11 1.91
N HIS A 26 19.48 8.29 2.91
CA HIS A 26 19.28 8.70 4.29
C HIS A 26 20.16 7.87 5.21
N GLU A 27 20.93 8.52 6.09
CA GLU A 27 21.85 7.87 7.03
C GLU A 27 22.78 6.80 6.41
N GLY A 28 23.20 7.02 5.16
CA GLY A 28 24.08 6.11 4.42
C GLY A 28 23.38 4.91 3.77
N VAL A 29 22.06 4.81 3.89
CA VAL A 29 21.24 3.82 3.17
C VAL A 29 20.61 4.49 1.96
N THR A 30 20.95 4.00 0.76
CA THR A 30 20.29 4.42 -0.48
C THR A 30 19.09 3.52 -0.76
N SER A 31 17.90 4.13 -0.82
CA SER A 31 16.63 3.46 -1.05
C SER A 31 15.68 4.30 -1.90
N ARG A 32 14.61 3.69 -2.40
CA ARG A 32 13.48 4.37 -3.04
C ARG A 32 12.18 3.76 -2.56
N LEU A 33 11.08 4.52 -2.63
CA LEU A 33 9.76 3.94 -2.48
C LEU A 33 9.34 3.24 -3.78
N ILE A 34 8.78 2.05 -3.62
CA ILE A 34 8.11 1.30 -4.67
C ILE A 34 6.68 1.00 -4.21
N TRP A 35 5.78 0.94 -5.18
CA TRP A 35 4.36 0.69 -4.94
C TRP A 35 3.91 -0.56 -5.69
N SER A 36 2.91 -1.27 -5.16
CA SER A 36 2.19 -2.28 -5.94
C SER A 36 1.25 -1.63 -6.95
N THR A 37 0.78 -2.43 -7.91
CA THR A 37 -0.42 -2.04 -8.67
C THR A 37 -1.60 -1.82 -7.72
N PRO A 38 -2.52 -0.88 -8.01
CA PRO A 38 -3.74 -0.70 -7.23
C PRO A 38 -4.54 -2.00 -7.12
N GLU A 39 -5.08 -2.27 -5.93
CA GLU A 39 -6.13 -3.27 -5.76
C GLU A 39 -7.40 -2.83 -6.48
N GLN A 40 -8.15 -3.80 -7.02
CA GLN A 40 -9.39 -3.51 -7.75
C GLN A 40 -10.52 -3.13 -6.78
N LEU A 41 -10.91 -1.86 -6.80
CA LEU A 41 -12.08 -1.36 -6.09
C LEU A 41 -13.29 -1.21 -7.01
N PRO A 42 -14.52 -1.30 -6.48
CA PRO A 42 -15.71 -0.89 -7.22
C PRO A 42 -15.55 0.52 -7.78
N ALA A 43 -16.08 0.77 -8.98
CA ALA A 43 -15.95 2.07 -9.66
C ALA A 43 -16.44 3.25 -8.80
N SER A 44 -17.45 3.05 -7.95
CA SER A 44 -17.96 4.06 -7.02
C SER A 44 -16.96 4.47 -5.92
N LEU A 45 -15.90 3.69 -5.71
CA LEU A 45 -14.86 3.92 -4.70
C LEU A 45 -13.50 4.26 -5.32
N ALA A 46 -13.27 3.87 -6.57
CA ALA A 46 -11.96 3.99 -7.25
C ALA A 46 -11.46 5.45 -7.33
N ASP A 47 -12.35 6.44 -7.37
CA ASP A 47 -11.96 7.86 -7.42
C ASP A 47 -11.60 8.44 -6.05
N SER A 48 -11.97 7.74 -4.96
CA SER A 48 -11.83 8.25 -3.58
C SER A 48 -10.87 7.44 -2.72
N PHE A 49 -10.60 6.19 -3.09
CA PHE A 49 -9.75 5.28 -2.34
C PHE A 49 -8.71 4.66 -3.25
N ASP A 50 -7.48 4.62 -2.77
CA ASP A 50 -6.38 3.87 -3.35
C ASP A 50 -5.89 2.86 -2.31
N VAL A 51 -5.69 1.61 -2.72
CA VAL A 51 -5.23 0.53 -1.86
C VAL A 51 -4.06 -0.16 -2.54
N ARG A 52 -2.88 -0.08 -1.92
CA ARG A 52 -1.62 -0.58 -2.46
C ARG A 52 -0.72 -1.10 -1.34
N VAL A 53 0.31 -1.84 -1.72
CA VAL A 53 1.50 -2.01 -0.89
C VAL A 53 2.50 -0.91 -1.24
N VAL A 54 3.15 -0.32 -0.24
CA VAL A 54 4.29 0.58 -0.40
C VAL A 54 5.46 0.08 0.44
N ALA A 55 6.66 0.13 -0.09
CA ALA A 55 7.85 -0.30 0.65
C ALA A 55 9.11 0.43 0.18
N SER A 56 10.09 0.56 1.07
CA SER A 56 11.42 1.04 0.71
C SER A 56 12.28 -0.11 0.16
N GLN A 57 12.78 0.06 -1.07
CA GLN A 57 13.69 -0.87 -1.74
C GLN A 57 15.11 -0.31 -1.74
N ARG A 58 16.11 -1.15 -1.42
CA ARG A 58 17.55 -0.82 -1.50
C ARG A 58 18.13 -1.11 -2.89
N LEU A 59 19.34 -0.61 -3.15
CA LEU A 59 20.08 -0.82 -4.40
C LEU A 59 20.37 -2.29 -4.74
N ASP A 60 20.43 -3.16 -3.73
CA ASP A 60 20.60 -4.62 -3.91
C ASP A 60 19.28 -5.35 -4.19
N GLY A 61 18.17 -4.61 -4.29
CA GLY A 61 16.82 -5.13 -4.51
C GLY A 61 16.10 -5.56 -3.24
N SER A 62 16.76 -5.60 -2.08
CA SER A 62 16.14 -5.98 -0.81
C SER A 62 15.13 -4.94 -0.33
N ILE A 63 14.09 -5.40 0.36
CA ILE A 63 13.08 -4.56 0.99
C ILE A 63 13.44 -4.32 2.46
N ILE A 64 13.27 -3.08 2.90
CA ILE A 64 13.44 -2.71 4.31
C ILE A 64 12.21 -3.19 5.08
N ALA A 65 12.38 -4.16 5.97
CA ALA A 65 11.25 -4.90 6.58
C ALA A 65 11.10 -4.75 8.10
N GLY A 66 11.98 -4.01 8.78
CA GLY A 66 11.98 -3.86 10.23
C GLY A 66 12.10 -2.43 10.73
N ASP A 67 12.10 -1.46 9.81
CA ASP A 67 12.16 -0.05 10.16
C ASP A 67 10.74 0.50 10.37
N PRO A 68 10.46 1.20 11.49
CA PRO A 68 9.14 1.74 11.78
C PRO A 68 8.58 2.75 10.75
N GLY A 69 9.45 3.41 9.99
CA GLY A 69 9.10 4.41 8.98
C GLY A 69 9.29 3.95 7.52
N GLU A 70 10.05 2.88 7.30
CA GLU A 70 10.40 2.39 5.95
C GLU A 70 9.97 0.95 5.67
N GLY A 71 9.24 0.32 6.60
CA GLY A 71 8.70 -1.03 6.45
C GLY A 71 7.76 -1.18 5.25
N PRO A 72 7.41 -2.42 4.86
CA PRO A 72 6.33 -2.65 3.93
C PRO A 72 5.01 -2.31 4.62
N PHE A 73 4.30 -1.32 4.07
CA PHE A 73 3.00 -0.89 4.54
C PHE A 73 1.91 -1.22 3.52
N VAL A 74 0.69 -1.39 4.03
CA VAL A 74 -0.53 -1.32 3.23
C VAL A 74 -1.01 0.13 3.25
N TYR A 75 -0.93 0.78 2.09
CA TYR A 75 -1.49 2.09 1.88
C TYR A 75 -3.00 1.99 1.68
N VAL A 76 -3.77 2.79 2.41
CA VAL A 76 -5.22 2.92 2.28
C VAL A 76 -5.59 4.40 2.28
N ALA A 77 -6.07 4.89 1.13
CA ALA A 77 -6.42 6.29 0.84
C ALA A 77 -5.30 7.32 1.06
N ASN A 78 -4.92 7.58 2.31
CA ASN A 78 -3.88 8.52 2.71
C ASN A 78 -3.11 8.06 3.96
N SER A 79 -3.24 6.78 4.33
CA SER A 79 -2.70 6.22 5.56
C SER A 79 -1.91 4.96 5.26
N ASN A 80 -0.78 4.78 5.96
CA ASN A 80 0.02 3.57 5.92
C ASN A 80 -0.27 2.71 7.14
N LEU A 81 -0.63 1.45 6.92
CA LEU A 81 -0.89 0.46 7.97
C LEU A 81 0.15 -0.65 7.91
N TRP A 82 0.58 -1.14 9.07
CA TRP A 82 1.28 -2.41 9.12
C TRP A 82 0.39 -3.53 8.59
N PRO A 83 0.95 -4.61 7.99
CA PRO A 83 0.15 -5.70 7.45
C PRO A 83 -0.83 -6.31 8.46
N ASP A 84 -0.45 -6.43 9.73
CA ASP A 84 -1.33 -6.96 10.78
C ASP A 84 -2.48 -6.00 11.12
N ASP A 85 -2.20 -4.70 11.21
CA ASP A 85 -3.21 -3.67 11.43
C ASP A 85 -4.16 -3.56 10.24
N ALA A 86 -3.66 -3.70 9.00
CA ALA A 86 -4.47 -3.73 7.79
C ALA A 86 -5.46 -4.90 7.81
N ARG A 87 -5.03 -6.10 8.24
CA ARG A 87 -5.93 -7.25 8.42
C ARG A 87 -6.96 -7.01 9.51
N ALA A 88 -6.56 -6.43 10.63
CA ALA A 88 -7.48 -6.08 11.72
C ALA A 88 -8.52 -5.04 11.27
N PHE A 89 -8.08 -4.04 10.50
CA PHE A 89 -8.92 -3.01 9.90
C PHE A 89 -9.93 -3.61 8.91
N ALA A 90 -9.48 -4.46 7.98
CA ALA A 90 -10.37 -5.17 7.06
C ALA A 90 -11.43 -6.00 7.80
N ALA A 91 -11.04 -6.72 8.86
CA ALA A 91 -11.98 -7.48 9.67
C ALA A 91 -13.00 -6.58 10.39
N ALA A 92 -12.60 -5.37 10.82
CA ALA A 92 -13.50 -4.39 11.41
C ALA A 92 -14.51 -3.85 10.38
N LEU A 93 -14.06 -3.58 9.15
CA LEU A 93 -14.94 -3.17 8.05
C LEU A 93 -16.00 -4.23 7.74
N THR A 94 -15.62 -5.51 7.65
CA THR A 94 -16.57 -6.60 7.44
C THR A 94 -17.62 -6.66 8.53
N ARG A 95 -17.22 -6.61 9.81
CA ARG A 95 -18.18 -6.63 10.94
C ARG A 95 -19.13 -5.45 10.93
N ALA A 96 -18.66 -4.27 10.52
CA ALA A 96 -19.49 -3.07 10.41
C ALA A 96 -20.50 -3.20 9.26
N ALA A 97 -20.08 -3.73 8.11
CA ALA A 97 -20.98 -4.03 6.99
C ALA A 97 -22.08 -5.01 7.40
N ASP A 98 -21.71 -6.13 8.05
CA ASP A 98 -22.67 -7.11 8.56
C ASP A 98 -23.68 -6.49 9.55
N LEU A 99 -23.24 -5.53 10.36
CA LEU A 99 -24.13 -4.81 11.27
C LEU A 99 -25.10 -3.90 10.53
N ALA A 100 -24.63 -3.20 9.50
CA ALA A 100 -25.47 -2.34 8.66
C ALA A 100 -26.57 -3.14 7.94
N ASP A 101 -26.24 -4.30 7.40
CA ASP A 101 -27.20 -5.20 6.76
C ASP A 101 -28.29 -5.66 7.74
N ARG A 102 -27.90 -6.00 8.98
CA ARG A 102 -28.88 -6.36 10.02
C ARG A 102 -29.82 -5.20 10.36
N TRP A 103 -29.31 -3.98 10.41
CA TRP A 103 -30.14 -2.80 10.67
C TRP A 103 -31.12 -2.56 9.53
N ALA A 104 -30.66 -2.65 8.28
CA ALA A 104 -31.52 -2.50 7.10
C ALA A 104 -32.62 -3.58 7.05
N ALA A 105 -32.30 -4.83 7.39
CA ALA A 105 -33.29 -5.90 7.45
C ALA A 105 -34.38 -5.68 8.51
N SER A 106 -34.08 -4.96 9.60
CA SER A 106 -35.06 -4.64 10.65
C SER A 106 -36.08 -3.57 10.23
N GLU A 107 -35.74 -2.73 9.24
CA GLU A 107 -36.65 -1.74 8.65
C GLU A 107 -37.67 -2.41 7.72
N ALA A 108 -37.23 -3.38 6.90
CA ALA A 108 -38.09 -4.09 5.96
C ALA A 108 -39.18 -4.98 6.61
N ALA A 109 -39.10 -5.22 7.93
CA ALA A 109 -40.05 -6.03 8.70
C ALA A 109 -41.14 -5.19 9.39
N ARG A 110 -41.16 -3.87 9.22
CA ARG A 110 -42.19 -2.94 9.69
C ARG A 110 -43.10 -2.49 8.54
#